data_AF-A0ABD5F416-F1
#
_entry.id   AF-A0ABD5F416-F1
#
_cell.length_a   1.000
_cell.length_b   1.000
_cell.length_c   1.000
_cell.angle_alpha   90.00
_cell.angle_beta   90.00
_cell.angle_gamma   90.00
#
_symmetry.space_group_name_H-M   'P 1'
#
loop_
_entity.id
_entity.type
_entity.pdbx_description
1 polymer ?
#
loop_
_entity_poly.entity_id
_entity_poly.type
_entity_poly.pdbx_seq_one_letter_code
_entity_poly.pdbx_strand_id
1 'polypeptide(L)'
;MIGLTPYAVSMVTMLSLAAGTDYVIFLLGRYHEERSKGLEREDAFYVAYHGVSHVILGSGLTIAGACMCLTMTTLPYFQTMGLPCAIAILVIIAAALTLAPAVLTVASKFGLLDPKRELSTRGWRKVGTSVVRWPIPIIFVTSLIAII
;
A
#
# COMPACT_ATOMS: atom_id res chain seq x y z
N MET A 1 13.51 -13.18 29.46
CA MET A 1 13.50 -13.20 27.98
C MET A 1 12.14 -12.69 27.55
N ILE A 2 12.09 -11.62 26.75
CA ILE A 2 10.82 -11.03 26.29
C ILE A 2 10.08 -12.14 25.52
N GLY A 3 8.87 -12.50 25.96
CA GLY A 3 8.06 -13.60 25.42
C GLY A 3 7.51 -13.32 24.02
N LEU A 4 8.39 -12.99 23.08
CA LEU A 4 8.06 -12.88 21.66
C LEU A 4 8.18 -14.27 21.04
N THR A 5 7.05 -14.77 20.56
CA THR A 5 7.05 -16.01 19.78
C THR A 5 7.82 -15.76 18.47
N PRO A 6 8.56 -16.75 17.94
CA PRO A 6 9.24 -16.62 16.65
C PRO A 6 8.32 -16.14 15.53
N TYR A 7 7.05 -16.52 15.61
CA TYR A 7 6.00 -16.13 14.69
C TYR A 7 5.64 -14.65 14.72
N ALA A 8 5.70 -13.99 15.88
CA ALA A 8 5.49 -12.54 15.97
C ALA A 8 6.55 -11.78 15.17
N VAL A 9 7.80 -12.26 15.20
CA VAL A 9 8.90 -11.69 14.41
C VAL A 9 8.67 -11.89 12.92
N SER A 10 8.27 -13.10 12.49
CA SER A 10 7.92 -13.38 11.10
C SER A 10 6.75 -12.53 10.59
N MET A 11 5.72 -12.33 11.42
CA MET A 11 4.57 -11.48 11.07
C MET A 11 4.97 -10.01 10.94
N VAL A 12 5.69 -9.46 11.92
CA VAL A 12 6.18 -8.07 11.85
C VAL A 12 7.01 -7.85 10.60
N THR A 13 7.97 -8.73 10.33
CA THR A 13 8.86 -8.60 9.16
C THR A 13 8.08 -8.68 7.84
N MET A 14 7.19 -9.66 7.68
CA MET A 14 6.36 -9.78 6.48
C MET A 14 5.44 -8.58 6.29
N LEU A 15 4.75 -8.13 7.34
CA LEU A 15 3.86 -6.96 7.31
C LEU A 15 4.62 -5.69 6.97
N SER A 16 5.78 -5.49 7.60
CA SER A 16 6.62 -4.31 7.35
C SER A 16 7.14 -4.26 5.92
N LEU A 17 7.59 -5.40 5.38
CA LEU A 17 8.05 -5.47 3.99
C LEU A 17 6.91 -5.26 3.00
N ALA A 18 5.75 -5.89 3.22
CA ALA A 18 4.58 -5.75 2.36
C ALA A 18 4.08 -4.30 2.35
N ALA A 19 3.71 -3.76 3.52
CA ALA A 19 3.17 -2.41 3.63
C ALA A 19 4.18 -1.34 3.19
N GLY A 20 5.46 -1.48 3.55
CA GLY A 20 6.50 -0.55 3.13
C GLY A 20 6.66 -0.51 1.60
N THR A 21 6.64 -1.67 0.95
CA THR A 21 6.74 -1.75 -0.51
C THR A 21 5.50 -1.17 -1.18
N ASP A 22 4.31 -1.50 -0.70
CA ASP A 22 3.05 -0.99 -1.25
C ASP A 22 2.95 0.54 -1.17
N TYR A 23 3.39 1.14 -0.06
CA TYR A 23 3.40 2.60 0.07
C TYR A 23 4.37 3.28 -0.87
N VAL A 24 5.55 2.68 -1.10
CA VAL A 24 6.54 3.19 -2.07
C VAL A 24 5.99 3.06 -3.49
N ILE A 25 5.39 1.92 -3.84
CA ILE A 25 4.78 1.69 -5.16
C ILE A 25 3.63 2.69 -5.37
N PHE A 26 2.80 2.94 -4.36
CA PHE A 26 1.67 3.85 -4.48
C PHE A 26 2.12 5.29 -4.70
N LEU A 27 3.14 5.75 -3.96
CA LEU A 27 3.74 7.07 -4.15
C LEU A 27 4.40 7.20 -5.53
N LEU A 28 5.20 6.21 -5.93
CA LEU A 28 5.84 6.18 -7.25
C LEU A 28 4.84 6.15 -8.39
N GLY A 29 3.80 5.31 -8.28
CA GLY A 29 2.75 5.18 -9.27
C GLY A 29 2.04 6.52 -9.49
N ARG A 30 1.71 7.23 -8.40
CA ARG A 30 1.11 8.56 -8.50
C ARG A 30 2.06 9.58 -9.10
N TYR A 31 3.34 9.56 -8.73
CA TYR A 31 4.36 10.42 -9.35
C TYR A 31 4.47 10.18 -10.86
N HIS A 32 4.48 8.92 -11.31
CA HIS A 32 4.54 8.59 -12.74
C HIS A 32 3.26 9.01 -13.47
N GLU A 33 2.10 8.89 -12.84
CA GLU A 33 0.83 9.38 -13.39
C GLU A 33 0.87 10.90 -13.63
N GLU A 34 1.34 11.67 -12.65
CA GLU A 34 1.48 13.13 -12.78
C GLU A 34 2.57 13.53 -13.80
N ARG A 35 3.69 12.80 -13.87
CA ARG A 35 4.71 12.99 -14.92
C ARG A 35 4.18 12.69 -16.32
N SER A 36 3.35 11.66 -16.47
CA SER A 36 2.71 11.34 -17.76
C SER A 36 1.71 12.40 -18.23
N LYS A 37 1.17 13.20 -17.31
CA LYS A 37 0.33 14.37 -17.63
C LYS A 37 1.15 15.59 -18.08
N GLY A 38 2.47 15.51 -18.08
CA GLY A 38 3.38 16.56 -18.54
C GLY A 38 3.84 17.53 -17.45
N LEU A 39 3.56 17.27 -16.17
CA LEU A 39 4.03 18.10 -15.06
C LEU A 39 5.55 18.01 -14.91
N GLU A 40 6.20 19.11 -14.49
CA GLU A 40 7.63 19.13 -14.17
C GLU A 40 7.94 18.27 -12.94
N ARG A 41 9.20 17.87 -12.75
CA ARG A 41 9.60 16.88 -11.72
C ARG A 41 9.24 17.34 -10.30
N GLU A 42 9.39 18.63 -10.01
CA GLU A 42 9.06 19.19 -8.69
C GLU A 42 7.56 19.26 -8.49
N ASP A 43 6.82 19.81 -9.47
CA ASP A 43 5.36 19.90 -9.40
C ASP A 43 4.68 18.53 -9.29
N ALA A 44 5.13 17.56 -10.10
CA ALA A 44 4.63 16.19 -10.05
C ALA A 44 4.87 15.55 -8.68
N PHE A 45 5.98 15.87 -8.01
CA PHE A 45 6.27 15.39 -6.66
C PHE A 45 5.29 15.97 -5.63
N TYR A 46 5.08 17.30 -5.63
CA TYR A 46 4.18 17.93 -4.66
C TYR A 46 2.74 17.46 -4.82
N VAL A 47 2.25 17.36 -6.07
CA VAL A 47 0.90 16.86 -6.36
C VAL A 47 0.75 15.40 -5.93
N ALA A 48 1.73 14.54 -6.27
CA ALA A 48 1.70 13.14 -5.89
C ALA A 48 1.74 12.96 -4.37
N TYR A 49 2.62 13.68 -3.66
CA TYR A 49 2.77 13.59 -2.22
C TYR A 49 1.51 14.04 -1.47
N HIS A 50 0.92 15.16 -1.88
CA HIS A 50 -0.34 15.64 -1.30
C HIS A 50 -1.49 14.64 -1.52
N GLY A 51 -1.55 14.02 -2.71
CA GLY A 51 -2.54 12.99 -3.02
C GLY A 51 -2.30 11.65 -2.32
N VAL A 52 -1.08 11.31 -1.92
CA VAL A 52 -0.76 9.97 -1.38
C VAL A 52 -0.67 9.96 0.14
N SER A 53 -0.20 11.05 0.76
CA SER A 53 0.02 11.13 2.21
C SER A 53 -1.20 10.74 3.05
N HIS A 54 -2.37 11.30 2.74
CA HIS A 54 -3.61 10.98 3.44
C HIS A 54 -4.10 9.54 3.22
N VAL A 55 -3.81 8.92 2.08
CA VAL A 55 -4.17 7.53 1.76
C VAL A 55 -3.27 6.56 2.55
N ILE A 56 -1.98 6.86 2.65
CA ILE A 56 -1.04 6.08 3.46
C ILE A 56 -1.45 6.13 4.93
N LEU A 57 -1.76 7.33 5.44
CA LEU A 57 -2.24 7.50 6.82
C LEU A 57 -3.54 6.73 7.07
N GLY A 58 -4.55 6.88 6.21
CA GLY A 58 -5.83 6.20 6.38
C GLY A 58 -5.72 4.68 6.33
N SER A 59 -5.04 4.14 5.32
CA SER A 59 -4.89 2.68 5.19
C SER A 59 -4.00 2.10 6.29
N GLY A 60 -2.88 2.76 6.61
CA GLY A 60 -1.97 2.33 7.65
C GLY A 60 -2.59 2.34 9.05
N LEU A 61 -3.36 3.37 9.39
CA LEU A 61 -4.09 3.40 10.66
C LEU A 61 -5.14 2.29 10.75
N THR A 62 -5.77 1.93 9.64
CA THR A 62 -6.70 0.79 9.60
C THR A 62 -5.98 -0.53 9.90
N ILE A 63 -4.80 -0.74 9.31
CA ILE A 63 -3.98 -1.95 9.58
C ILE A 63 -3.48 -1.94 11.03
N ALA A 64 -3.04 -0.79 11.55
CA ALA A 64 -2.64 -0.66 12.95
C ALA A 64 -3.79 -0.97 13.91
N GLY A 65 -4.99 -0.49 13.62
CA GLY A 65 -6.21 -0.82 14.36
C GLY A 65 -6.55 -2.31 14.32
N ALA A 66 -6.47 -2.93 13.14
CA ALA A 66 -6.66 -4.37 13.00
C ALA A 66 -5.63 -5.18 13.82
N CYS A 67 -4.37 -4.74 13.83
CA CYS A 67 -3.31 -5.34 14.67
C CYS A 67 -3.59 -5.16 16.16
N MET A 68 -4.12 -4.00 16.58
CA MET A 68 -4.53 -3.78 17.97
C MET A 68 -5.68 -4.71 18.36
N CYS A 69 -6.64 -4.99 17.48
CA CYS A 69 -7.72 -5.95 17.76
C CYS A 69 -7.20 -7.35 18.10
N LEU A 70 -6.04 -7.77 17.57
CA LEU A 70 -5.43 -9.06 17.91
C LEU A 70 -5.10 -9.18 19.41
N THR A 71 -4.82 -8.06 20.09
CA THR A 71 -4.55 -8.03 21.54
C THR A 71 -5.77 -8.44 22.38
N MET A 72 -6.99 -8.27 21.86
CA MET A 72 -8.23 -8.67 22.54
C MET A 72 -8.62 -10.13 22.30
N THR A 73 -7.85 -10.87 21.50
CA THR A 73 -8.12 -12.29 21.22
C THR A 73 -7.77 -13.14 22.43
N THR A 74 -8.47 -14.24 22.69
CA THR A 74 -8.17 -15.13 23.84
C THR A 74 -6.98 -16.07 23.62
N LEU A 75 -6.54 -16.24 22.37
CA LEU A 75 -5.43 -17.12 22.03
C LEU A 75 -4.08 -16.41 22.27
N PRO A 76 -3.20 -16.90 23.16
CA PRO A 76 -1.95 -16.23 23.55
C PRO A 76 -1.00 -15.94 22.37
N TYR A 77 -1.10 -16.76 21.32
CA TYR A 77 -0.37 -16.59 20.08
C TYR A 77 -0.69 -15.26 19.38
N PHE A 78 -1.97 -14.92 19.22
CA PHE A 78 -2.41 -13.68 18.57
C PHE A 78 -2.20 -12.45 19.46
N GLN A 79 -2.38 -12.60 20.77
CA GLN A 79 -2.17 -11.50 21.72
C GLN A 79 -0.73 -11.00 21.72
N THR A 80 0.23 -11.92 21.74
CA THR A 80 1.67 -11.58 21.81
C THR A 80 2.20 -10.92 20.54
N MET A 81 1.54 -11.11 19.39
CA MET A 81 1.92 -10.47 18.11
C MET A 81 1.19 -9.16 17.83
N GLY A 82 0.01 -8.92 18.42
CA GLY A 82 -0.80 -7.74 18.10
C GLY A 82 -0.08 -6.41 18.36
N LEU A 83 0.50 -6.26 19.55
CA LEU A 83 1.21 -5.03 19.93
C LEU A 83 2.47 -4.78 19.09
N PRO A 84 3.39 -5.76 18.88
CA PRO A 84 4.51 -5.60 17.97
C PRO A 84 4.11 -5.22 16.54
N CYS A 85 3.06 -5.86 15.98
CA CYS A 85 2.60 -5.56 14.63
C CYS A 85 2.03 -4.15 14.52
N ALA A 86 1.23 -3.70 15.49
CA ALA A 86 0.69 -2.35 15.51
C ALA A 86 1.80 -1.29 15.54
N ILE A 87 2.81 -1.47 16.41
CA ILE A 87 3.96 -0.57 16.50
C ILE A 87 4.75 -0.58 15.18
N ALA A 88 5.01 -1.75 14.61
CA ALA A 88 5.73 -1.87 13.35
C ALA A 88 5.04 -1.13 12.21
N ILE A 89 3.71 -1.21 12.12
CA ILE A 89 2.94 -0.48 11.11
C ILE A 89 3.02 1.03 11.33
N LEU A 90 2.92 1.51 12.57
CA LEU A 90 3.09 2.95 12.87
C LEU A 90 4.48 3.46 12.46
N VAL A 91 5.53 2.67 12.72
CA VAL A 91 6.90 2.99 12.28
C VAL A 91 7.00 3.00 10.76
N ILE A 92 6.37 2.05 10.07
CA ILE A 92 6.35 1.98 8.60
C ILE A 92 5.59 3.17 8.00
N ILE A 93 4.49 3.61 8.60
CA ILE A 93 3.76 4.82 8.15
C ILE A 93 4.68 6.04 8.29
N ALA A 94 5.33 6.20 9.44
CA ALA A 94 6.26 7.30 9.66
C ALA A 94 7.42 7.26 8.66
N ALA A 95 8.00 6.08 8.41
CA ALA A 95 9.03 5.89 7.39
C ALA A 95 8.50 6.17 5.97
N ALA A 96 7.30 5.74 5.62
CA ALA A 96 6.71 5.98 4.31
C ALA A 96 6.45 7.48 4.06
N LEU A 97 6.08 8.25 5.09
CA LEU A 97 5.85 9.69 4.96
C LEU A 97 7.13 10.53 5.03
N THR A 98 8.26 9.96 5.47
CA THR A 98 9.53 10.68 5.61
C THR A 98 10.60 10.18 4.66
N LEU A 99 10.88 8.88 4.70
CA LEU A 99 11.90 8.22 3.89
C LEU A 99 11.46 8.06 2.43
N ALA A 100 10.21 7.63 2.16
CA ALA A 100 9.78 7.45 0.77
C ALA A 100 9.83 8.75 -0.06
N PRO A 101 9.33 9.92 0.42
CA PRO A 101 9.49 11.16 -0.32
C PRO A 101 10.96 11.62 -0.42
N ALA A 102 11.78 11.39 0.61
CA ALA A 102 13.21 11.71 0.56
C ALA A 102 13.93 10.89 -0.54
N VAL A 103 13.66 9.59 -0.61
CA VAL A 103 14.22 8.73 -1.65
C VAL A 103 13.67 9.12 -3.03
N LEU A 104 12.38 9.43 -3.14
CA LEU A 104 11.76 9.84 -4.39
C LEU A 104 12.36 11.16 -4.92
N THR A 105 12.55 12.16 -4.07
CA THR A 105 13.13 13.45 -4.48
C THR A 105 14.57 13.28 -4.96
N VAL A 106 15.39 12.50 -4.26
CA VAL A 106 16.76 12.21 -4.68
C VAL A 106 16.77 11.44 -6.00
N ALA A 107 16.01 10.36 -6.12
CA ALA A 107 15.96 9.55 -7.34
C ALA A 107 15.38 10.31 -8.55
N SER A 108 14.42 11.20 -8.32
CA SER A 108 13.86 12.13 -9.32
C SER A 108 14.92 13.12 -9.82
N LYS A 109 15.75 13.68 -8.93
CA LYS A 109 16.85 14.57 -9.31
C LYS A 109 17.88 13.89 -10.21
N PHE A 110 18.12 12.60 -10.03
CA PHE A 110 19.01 11.81 -10.90
C PHE A 110 18.37 11.39 -12.23
N GLY A 111 17.09 11.72 -12.49
CA GLY A 111 16.40 11.38 -13.75
C GLY A 111 16.14 9.87 -13.92
N LEU A 112 16.32 9.07 -12.87
CA LEU A 112 16.15 7.61 -12.89
C LEU A 112 14.68 7.16 -12.97
N LEU A 113 13.74 8.06 -12.66
CA LEU A 113 12.32 7.77 -12.49
C LEU A 113 11.43 8.39 -13.57
N ASP A 114 12.00 8.81 -14.69
CA ASP A 114 11.17 9.32 -15.79
C ASP A 114 10.40 8.16 -16.45
N PRO A 115 9.05 8.27 -16.56
CA PRO A 115 8.21 7.24 -17.15
C PRO A 115 8.58 7.03 -18.62
N LYS A 116 9.17 5.87 -18.94
CA LYS A 116 9.49 5.48 -20.32
C LYS A 116 8.28 4.92 -21.10
N ARG A 117 7.15 4.69 -20.44
CA ARG A 117 5.95 4.09 -21.02
C ARG A 117 4.71 4.89 -20.65
N GLU A 118 3.93 5.23 -21.67
CA GLU A 118 2.56 5.71 -21.54
C GLU A 118 1.71 4.67 -20.78
N LEU A 119 1.05 5.09 -19.71
CA LEU A 119 0.18 4.25 -18.90
C LEU A 119 -1.04 3.84 -19.75
N SER A 120 -1.04 2.61 -20.28
CA SER A 120 -2.14 2.10 -21.11
C SER A 120 -3.33 1.68 -20.25
N THR A 121 -4.32 2.58 -20.11
CA THR A 121 -5.57 2.33 -19.37
C THR A 121 -6.61 1.55 -20.19
N ARG A 122 -6.36 1.32 -21.49
CA ARG A 122 -7.36 0.77 -22.43
C ARG A 122 -7.82 -0.64 -22.09
N GLY A 123 -6.92 -1.47 -21.55
CA GLY A 123 -7.24 -2.84 -21.09
C GLY A 123 -8.16 -2.83 -19.86
N TRP A 124 -7.76 -2.08 -18.83
CA TRP A 124 -8.54 -1.90 -17.61
C TRP A 124 -9.93 -1.30 -17.86
N ARG A 125 -10.02 -0.35 -18.79
CA ARG A 125 -11.30 0.25 -19.20
C ARG A 125 -12.26 -0.80 -19.79
N LYS A 126 -11.78 -1.75 -20.60
CA LYS A 126 -12.62 -2.83 -21.15
C LYS A 126 -13.16 -3.75 -20.05
N VAL A 127 -12.31 -4.12 -19.09
CA VAL A 127 -12.70 -4.95 -17.94
C VAL A 127 -13.75 -4.22 -17.12
N GLY A 128 -13.50 -2.96 -16.74
CA GLY A 128 -14.46 -2.15 -16.00
C GLY A 128 -15.81 -2.02 -16.70
N THR A 129 -15.82 -1.74 -18.02
CA THR A 129 -17.07 -1.67 -18.78
C THR A 129 -17.80 -3.01 -18.87
N SER A 130 -17.08 -4.13 -18.84
CA SER A 130 -17.69 -5.47 -18.87
C SER A 130 -18.35 -5.80 -17.53
N VAL A 131 -17.69 -5.45 -16.41
CA VAL A 131 -18.23 -5.59 -15.04
C VAL A 131 -19.53 -4.81 -14.86
N VAL A 132 -19.55 -3.55 -15.27
CA VAL A 132 -20.73 -2.70 -15.13
C VAL A 132 -21.86 -3.10 -16.08
N ARG A 133 -21.53 -3.62 -17.27
CA ARG A 133 -22.53 -4.01 -18.27
C ARG A 133 -23.20 -5.36 -17.98
N TRP A 134 -22.54 -6.25 -17.23
CA TRP A 134 -23.05 -7.58 -16.90
C TRP A 134 -22.84 -7.95 -15.42
N PRO A 135 -23.42 -7.20 -14.46
CA PRO A 135 -23.13 -7.37 -13.03
C PRO A 135 -23.59 -8.73 -12.46
N ILE A 136 -24.81 -9.16 -12.81
CA ILE A 136 -25.40 -10.42 -12.30
C ILE A 136 -24.58 -11.66 -12.67
N PRO A 137 -24.25 -11.92 -13.95
CA PRO A 137 -23.48 -13.11 -14.30
C PRO A 137 -22.04 -13.04 -13.80
N ILE A 138 -21.44 -11.84 -13.68
CA ILE A 138 -20.09 -11.70 -13.15
C ILE A 138 -20.06 -12.06 -11.67
N ILE A 139 -21.02 -11.56 -10.88
CA ILE A 139 -21.16 -11.95 -9.47
C ILE A 139 -21.37 -13.45 -9.34
N PHE A 140 -22.22 -14.04 -10.17
CA PHE A 140 -22.48 -15.48 -10.14
C PHE A 140 -21.21 -16.28 -10.44
N VAL A 141 -20.50 -15.94 -11.53
CA VAL A 141 -19.24 -16.59 -11.93
C VAL A 141 -18.16 -16.42 -10.86
N THR A 142 -17.95 -15.22 -10.33
CA THR A 142 -16.94 -15.00 -9.28
C THR A 142 -17.28 -15.74 -8.00
N SER A 143 -18.57 -15.83 -7.65
CA SER A 143 -19.01 -16.59 -6.46
C SER A 143 -18.82 -18.09 -6.65
N LEU A 144 -19.13 -18.62 -7.84
CA LEU A 144 -18.96 -20.03 -8.18
C LEU A 144 -17.49 -20.43 -8.16
N ILE A 145 -16.61 -19.58 -8.71
CA ILE A 145 -15.16 -19.78 -8.67
C ILE A 145 -14.64 -19.73 -7.23
N ALA A 146 -15.13 -18.81 -6.39
CA ALA A 146 -14.67 -18.69 -5.01
C ALA A 146 -15.11 -19.86 -4.11
N ILE A 147 -16.14 -20.61 -4.50
CA ILE A 147 -16.65 -21.78 -3.76
C ILE A 147 -15.88 -23.06 -4.14
N ILE A 148 -15.25 -23.12 -5.31
CA ILE A 148 -14.45 -24.25 -5.79
C ILE A 148 -13.04 -24.19 -5.19
#